data_AF-A0A8S3CD51-F1
#
_entry.id   AF-A0A8S3CD51-F1
#
_cell.length_a   1.000
_cell.length_b   1.000
_cell.length_c   1.000
_cell.angle_alpha   90.00
_cell.angle_beta   90.00
_cell.angle_gamma   90.00
#
_symmetry.space_group_name_H-M   'P 1'
#
loop_
_entity.id
_entity.type
_entity.pdbx_description
1 polymer ?
#
loop_
_entity_poly.entity_id
_entity_poly.type
_entity_poly.pdbx_seq_one_letter_code
_entity_poly.pdbx_strand_id
1 'polypeptide(L)' 'MSVYQILILLFHKYHLRPTLNYSIVEDLPDLHLYRIFEDHQNLINDGLIYWARDTC' A
#
# COMPACT_ATOMS: atom_id res chain seq x y z
N MET A 1 2.52 10.49 -4.26
CA MET A 1 1.22 10.35 -3.56
C MET A 1 1.48 9.47 -2.36
N SER A 2 1.20 9.95 -1.14
CA SER A 2 1.50 9.16 0.05
C SER A 2 0.50 8.02 0.24
N VAL A 3 0.89 7.00 1.00
CA VAL A 3 0.02 5.87 1.37
C VAL A 3 -1.27 6.37 2.03
N TYR A 4 -1.17 7.37 2.92
CA TYR A 4 -2.34 8.02 3.51
C TYR A 4 -3.30 8.57 2.46
N GLN A 5 -2.80 9.31 1.45
CA GLN A 5 -3.65 9.87 0.39
C GLN A 5 -4.37 8.76 -0.39
N ILE A 6 -3.71 7.63 -0.62
CA ILE A 6 -4.28 6.46 -1.29
C ILE A 6 -5.38 5.82 -0.43
N LEU A 7 -5.14 5.65 0.87
CA LEU A 7 -6.14 5.13 1.81
C LEU A 7 -7.40 5.99 1.83
N ILE A 8 -7.26 7.32 1.83
CA ILE A 8 -8.41 8.24 1.74
C ILE A 8 -9.21 8.02 0.45
N LEU A 9 -8.53 7.84 -0.70
CA LEU A 9 -9.20 7.54 -1.97
C LEU A 9 -9.92 6.19 -1.94
N LEU A 10 -9.32 5.17 -1.31
CA LEU A 10 -9.93 3.85 -1.15
C LEU A 10 -11.16 3.92 -0.23
N PHE A 11 -11.08 4.64 0.90
CA PHE A 11 -12.23 4.83 1.78
C PHE A 11 -13.39 5.51 1.06
N HIS A 12 -13.09 6.56 0.28
CA HIS A 12 -14.10 7.21 -0.53
C HIS A 12 -14.72 6.25 -1.56
N LYS A 13 -13.89 5.48 -2.27
CA LYS A 13 -14.33 4.51 -3.29
C LYS A 13 -15.23 3.42 -2.72
N TYR A 14 -14.93 2.93 -1.51
CA TYR A 14 -15.66 1.83 -0.89
C TYR A 14 -16.70 2.29 0.15
N HIS A 15 -17.00 3.59 0.21
CA HIS A 15 -17.95 4.17 1.18
C HIS A 15 -17.63 3.83 2.64
N LEU A 16 -16.34 3.69 2.95
CA LEU A 16 -15.85 3.42 4.30
C LEU A 16 -15.62 4.73 5.05
N ARG A 17 -15.83 4.69 6.36
CA ARG A 17 -15.43 5.80 7.23
C ARG A 17 -13.91 5.74 7.44
N PRO A 18 -13.19 6.87 7.34
CA PRO A 18 -11.77 6.91 7.66
C PRO A 18 -11.50 6.35 9.06
N THR A 19 -10.53 5.44 9.17
CA THR A 19 -10.14 4.78 10.41
C THR A 19 -8.68 4.35 10.34
N LEU A 20 -8.04 4.18 11.50
CA LEU A 20 -6.64 3.76 11.64
C LEU A 20 -6.45 2.24 11.50
N ASN A 21 -7.53 1.50 11.26
CA ASN A 21 -7.51 0.04 11.21
C ASN A 21 -7.20 -0.55 9.82
N TYR A 22 -7.06 0.30 8.79
CA TYR A 22 -6.70 -0.14 7.44
C TYR A 22 -5.29 0.32 7.10
N SER A 23 -4.59 -0.52 6.35
CA SER A 23 -3.24 -0.26 5.86
C SER A 23 -3.09 -0.82 4.45
N ILE A 24 -2.01 -0.40 3.77
CA ILE A 24 -1.57 -1.03 2.52
C ILE A 24 -0.48 -2.02 2.87
N VAL A 25 -0.69 -3.27 2.47
CA VAL A 25 0.24 -4.37 2.73
C VAL A 25 0.83 -4.83 1.40
N GLU A 26 2.16 -4.97 1.36
CA GLU A 26 2.86 -5.65 0.28
C GLU A 26 3.18 -7.07 0.72
N ASP A 27 2.82 -8.03 -0.12
CA ASP A 27 3.23 -9.42 0.00
C ASP A 27 4.43 -9.68 -0.92
N LEU A 28 5.44 -10.37 -0.39
CA LEU A 28 6.69 -10.75 -1.07
C LEU A 28 6.76 -12.29 -1.09
N PRO A 29 6.02 -12.94 -2.00
CA PRO A 29 5.75 -14.37 -1.93
C PRO A 29 7.00 -15.23 -2.08
N ASP A 30 7.93 -14.83 -2.95
CA ASP A 30 9.22 -15.52 -3.16
C ASP A 30 10.09 -15.54 -1.91
N LEU A 31 9.88 -14.58 -1.00
CA LEU A 31 10.60 -14.46 0.27
C LEU A 31 9.77 -14.99 1.45
N HIS A 32 8.51 -15.33 1.25
CA HIS A 32 7.54 -15.66 2.31
C HIS A 32 7.45 -14.57 3.39
N LEU A 33 7.45 -13.29 2.97
CA LEU A 33 7.39 -12.14 3.86
C LEU A 33 6.27 -11.19 3.42
N TYR A 34 5.80 -10.37 4.36
CA TYR A 34 4.96 -9.22 4.05
C TYR A 34 5.48 -7.99 4.79
N ARG A 35 5.19 -6.81 4.25
CA ARG A 35 5.42 -5.53 4.93
C ARG A 35 4.18 -4.65 4.89
N ILE A 36 4.00 -3.85 5.93
CA ILE A 36 2.98 -2.81 6.00
C ILE A 36 3.65 -1.49 5.65
N PHE A 37 3.08 -0.74 4.70
CA PHE A 37 3.59 0.59 4.39
C PHE A 37 3.15 1.60 5.45
N GLU A 38 4.06 2.52 5.78
CA GLU A 38 3.78 3.65 6.65
C GLU A 38 3.04 4.75 5.89
N ASP A 39 2.11 5.43 6.56
CA ASP A 39 1.21 6.42 5.95
C ASP A 39 1.90 7.58 5.23
N HIS A 40 3.12 7.92 5.66
CA HIS A 40 3.93 9.00 5.09
C HIS A 40 4.73 8.57 3.86
N GLN A 41 4.91 7.27 3.61
CA GLN A 41 5.68 6.75 2.49
C GLN A 41 4.98 7.03 1.16
N ASN A 42 5.78 7.19 0.11
CA ASN A 42 5.32 7.26 -1.26
C ASN A 42 5.27 5.86 -1.86
N LEU A 43 4.07 5.31 -2.06
CA LEU A 43 3.87 3.94 -2.52
C LEU A 43 4.65 3.60 -3.81
N ILE A 44 4.76 4.55 -4.74
CA ILE A 44 5.48 4.33 -5.99
C ILE A 44 6.98 4.25 -5.70
N ASN A 45 7.54 5.31 -5.11
CA ASN A 45 8.99 5.44 -4.95
C ASN A 45 9.58 4.49 -3.90
N ASP A 46 8.81 4.14 -2.87
CA ASP A 46 9.29 3.33 -1.74
C ASP A 46 8.88 1.85 -1.85
N GLY A 47 8.06 1.53 -2.87
CA GLY A 47 7.51 0.19 -3.10
C GLY A 47 7.57 -0.24 -4.55
N LEU A 48 6.61 0.22 -5.35
CA LEU A 48 6.31 -0.36 -6.66
C LEU A 48 7.48 -0.30 -7.65
N ILE A 49 8.39 0.68 -7.54
CA ILE A 49 9.57 0.75 -8.44
C ILE A 49 10.55 -0.41 -8.26
N TYR A 50 10.49 -1.11 -7.13
CA TYR A 50 11.38 -2.23 -6.80
C TYR A 50 10.80 -3.59 -7.21
N TRP A 51 9.55 -3.62 -7.67
CA TRP A 51 8.92 -4.85 -8.13
C TRP A 51 9.55 -5.29 -9.45
N ALA A 52 9.80 -6.58 -9.57
CA ALA A 52 10.20 -7.16 -10.84
C ALA A 52 9.05 -6.98 -11.85
N ARG A 53 9.37 -6.84 -13.14
CA ARG A 53 8.34 -6.56 -14.17
C ARG A 53 7.28 -7.66 -14.24
N ASP A 54 7.67 -8.88 -13.91
CA ASP A 54 6.93 -10.12 -13.97
C ASP A 54 6.24 -10.49 -12.65
N THR A 55 6.25 -9.62 -11.62
CA THR A 55 5.38 -9.79 -10.46
C THR A 55 3.92 -9.71 -10.92
N CYS A 56 3.22 -10.85 -10.89
CA CYS A 56 1.81 -10.99 -11.26
C CYS A 56 0.94 -11.24 -10.03
#